data_AF-A0A4P7R2D3-F1
#
_entry.id   AF-A0A4P7R2D3-F1
#
_cell.length_a   1.000
_cell.length_b   1.000
_cell.length_c   1.000
_cell.angle_alpha   90.00
_cell.angle_beta   90.00
_cell.angle_gamma   90.00
#
_symmetry.space_group_name_H-M   'P 1'
#
loop_
_entity.id
_entity.type
_entity.pdbx_description
1 polymer ?
#
loop_
_entity_poly.entity_id
_entity_poly.type
_entity_poly.pdbx_seq_one_letter_code
_entity_poly.pdbx_strand_id
1 'polypeptide(L)'
;MTYEQLRNPALPWGYWLHADGGFGPPLVDEQGGRWGSVRQAFFQSRLGMSPQQAAFMEPVLERVLAVLAAVDRRTVHVSESVHDLFAGESDFQLFYRLWLRGLELTGTGALGDNLTAEGHAALVMLASTRPSDVRAIPIGLDAIRTMWPLETSEPERSAWLQRVEDFASNLRYRFVRQDIGRHPGVALIGAGLGGVIPINRTLWSQTFSDLDSRDRFHVWLAIRLDRWDAWGGMAYKHGAPKLTQHLFALLVGEPYDPDNRARSRPASLA
;
A
#
# COMPACT_ATOMS: atom_id res chain seq x y z
N MET A 1 5.28 -29.58 1.10
CA MET A 1 6.12 -29.77 -0.10
C MET A 1 6.84 -28.46 -0.30
N THR A 2 8.18 -28.45 -0.32
CA THR A 2 8.96 -27.20 -0.37
C THR A 2 9.02 -26.65 -1.79
N TYR A 3 9.25 -25.35 -1.96
CA TYR A 3 9.35 -24.71 -3.28
C TYR A 3 10.36 -25.40 -4.20
N GLU A 4 11.51 -25.80 -3.66
CA GLU A 4 12.59 -26.49 -4.40
C GLU A 4 12.18 -27.88 -4.92
N GLN A 5 11.18 -28.51 -4.31
CA GLN A 5 10.64 -29.80 -4.77
C GLN A 5 9.69 -29.62 -5.95
N LEU A 6 9.13 -28.41 -6.13
CA LEU A 6 8.11 -28.11 -7.14
C LEU A 6 8.63 -27.23 -8.28
N ARG A 7 9.65 -26.40 -8.01
CA ARG A 7 10.10 -25.31 -8.88
C ARG A 7 11.61 -25.25 -8.93
N ASN A 8 12.13 -24.69 -10.04
CA ASN A 8 13.55 -24.40 -10.17
C ASN A 8 13.91 -23.13 -9.39
N PRO A 9 14.74 -23.21 -8.34
CA PRO A 9 15.11 -22.06 -7.51
C PRO A 9 16.04 -21.07 -8.21
N ALA A 10 16.65 -21.45 -9.34
CA ALA A 10 17.51 -20.57 -10.12
C ALA A 10 16.74 -19.63 -11.06
N LEU A 11 15.42 -19.83 -11.21
CA LEU A 11 14.57 -19.01 -12.07
C LEU A 11 13.74 -18.03 -11.24
N PRO A 12 13.42 -16.83 -11.78
CA PRO A 12 12.55 -15.88 -11.11
C PRO A 12 11.18 -16.49 -10.80
N TRP A 13 10.56 -16.07 -9.70
CA TRP A 13 9.20 -16.49 -9.35
C TRP A 13 8.24 -16.21 -10.51
N GLY A 14 7.35 -17.15 -10.81
CA GLY A 14 6.37 -17.03 -11.88
C GLY A 14 6.88 -17.39 -13.28
N TYR A 15 8.08 -17.96 -13.43
CA TYR A 15 8.59 -18.45 -14.72
C TYR A 15 7.67 -19.51 -15.39
N TRP A 16 6.83 -20.18 -14.59
CA TRP A 16 5.86 -21.18 -15.05
C TRP A 16 4.56 -20.56 -15.58
N LEU A 17 4.37 -19.24 -15.43
CA LEU A 17 3.23 -18.54 -16.02
C LEU A 17 3.42 -18.49 -17.54
N HIS A 18 2.37 -18.83 -18.29
CA HIS A 18 2.41 -18.83 -19.75
C HIS A 18 1.39 -17.85 -20.32
N ALA A 19 1.69 -17.29 -21.50
CA ALA A 19 0.76 -16.43 -22.21
C ALA A 19 -0.28 -17.28 -22.94
N ASP A 20 -1.56 -17.02 -22.71
CA ASP A 20 -2.67 -17.68 -23.40
C ASP A 20 -2.92 -17.02 -24.76
N GLY A 21 -1.99 -17.23 -25.72
CA GLY A 21 -2.09 -17.13 -27.19
C GLY A 21 -2.77 -15.93 -27.88
N GLY A 22 -3.49 -15.08 -27.17
CA GLY A 22 -4.26 -13.95 -27.66
C GLY A 22 -3.50 -12.65 -27.59
N PHE A 23 -3.98 -11.65 -28.33
CA PHE A 23 -3.44 -10.29 -28.25
C PHE A 23 -3.84 -9.64 -26.93
N GLY A 24 -2.91 -9.60 -25.96
CA GLY A 24 -3.06 -8.96 -24.66
C GLY A 24 -3.32 -9.94 -23.50
N PRO A 25 -3.02 -9.56 -22.24
CA PRO A 25 -3.00 -10.45 -21.08
C PRO A 25 -4.37 -11.13 -20.86
N PRO A 26 -4.38 -12.40 -20.44
CA PRO A 26 -3.69 -12.77 -19.19
C PRO A 26 -2.60 -13.84 -19.31
N LEU A 27 -1.59 -13.71 -18.44
CA LEU A 27 -0.74 -14.82 -18.03
C LEU A 27 -1.61 -15.84 -17.30
N VAL A 28 -1.40 -17.11 -17.58
CA VAL A 28 -2.15 -18.22 -16.98
C VAL A 28 -1.22 -19.05 -16.11
N ASP A 29 -1.66 -19.39 -14.91
CA ASP A 29 -0.97 -20.35 -14.03
C ASP A 29 -1.48 -21.78 -14.23
N GLU A 30 -0.79 -22.74 -13.62
CA GLU A 30 -1.13 -24.17 -13.71
C GLU A 30 -2.51 -24.53 -13.11
N GLN A 31 -3.09 -23.64 -12.29
CA GLN A 31 -4.40 -23.80 -11.67
C GLN A 31 -5.51 -23.12 -12.50
N GLY A 32 -5.17 -22.54 -13.66
CA GLY A 32 -6.08 -21.82 -14.53
C GLY A 32 -6.36 -20.37 -14.07
N GLY A 33 -5.63 -19.88 -13.07
CA GLY A 33 -5.68 -18.49 -12.63
C GLY A 33 -5.16 -17.55 -13.73
N ARG A 34 -5.88 -16.43 -13.94
CA ARG A 34 -5.59 -15.44 -14.99
C ARG A 34 -5.08 -14.15 -14.37
N TRP A 35 -3.92 -13.68 -14.84
CA TRP A 35 -3.19 -12.56 -14.26
C TRP A 35 -2.79 -11.54 -15.31
N GLY A 36 -2.93 -10.25 -15.00
CA GLY A 36 -2.47 -9.15 -15.85
C GLY A 36 -0.94 -9.01 -15.87
N SER A 37 -0.25 -9.50 -14.83
CA SER A 37 1.21 -9.53 -14.74
C SER A 37 1.69 -10.56 -13.72
N VAL A 38 2.98 -10.94 -13.79
CA VAL A 38 3.60 -11.80 -12.78
C VAL A 38 3.58 -11.18 -11.39
N ARG A 39 3.67 -9.83 -11.30
CA ARG A 39 3.56 -9.08 -10.04
C ARG A 39 2.17 -9.20 -9.44
N GLN A 40 1.13 -9.08 -10.28
CA GLN A 40 -0.25 -9.27 -9.83
C GLN A 40 -0.49 -10.70 -9.34
N ALA A 41 0.03 -11.71 -10.07
CA ALA A 41 -0.03 -13.10 -9.63
C ALA A 41 0.62 -13.27 -8.26
N PHE A 42 1.84 -12.77 -8.07
CA PHE A 42 2.54 -12.84 -6.78
C PHE A 42 1.75 -12.14 -5.65
N PHE A 43 1.24 -10.93 -5.89
CA PHE A 43 0.47 -10.19 -4.91
C PHE A 43 -0.80 -10.94 -4.47
N GLN A 44 -1.58 -11.43 -5.43
CA GLN A 44 -2.89 -12.01 -5.13
C GLN A 44 -2.81 -13.48 -4.70
N SER A 45 -2.10 -14.31 -5.46
CA SER A 45 -2.06 -15.75 -5.17
C SER A 45 -1.04 -16.09 -4.09
N ARG A 46 0.12 -15.44 -4.09
CA ARG A 46 1.22 -15.84 -3.21
C ARG A 46 1.27 -15.10 -1.88
N LEU A 47 0.98 -13.79 -1.89
CA LEU A 47 0.87 -13.00 -0.66
C LEU A 47 -0.54 -13.05 -0.05
N GLY A 48 -1.51 -13.63 -0.76
CA GLY A 48 -2.90 -13.75 -0.31
C GLY A 48 -3.64 -12.42 -0.26
N MET A 49 -3.14 -11.41 -0.99
CA MET A 49 -3.76 -10.09 -0.99
C MET A 49 -5.00 -10.09 -1.87
N SER A 50 -5.99 -9.31 -1.46
CA SER A 50 -7.25 -9.24 -2.19
C SER A 50 -7.09 -8.45 -3.50
N PRO A 51 -7.80 -8.82 -4.60
CA PRO A 51 -7.91 -7.99 -5.79
C PRO A 51 -8.44 -6.58 -5.50
N GLN A 52 -9.24 -6.44 -4.44
CA GLN A 52 -9.77 -5.15 -4.00
C GLN A 52 -8.68 -4.22 -3.43
N GLN A 53 -7.51 -4.76 -3.08
CA GLN A 53 -6.35 -4.00 -2.58
C GLN A 53 -5.35 -3.64 -3.69
N ALA A 54 -5.72 -3.82 -4.97
CA ALA A 54 -4.83 -3.56 -6.11
C ALA A 54 -4.23 -2.14 -6.12
N ALA A 55 -4.91 -1.15 -5.54
CA ALA A 55 -4.41 0.23 -5.42
C ALA A 55 -3.13 0.34 -4.56
N PHE A 56 -2.84 -0.65 -3.72
CA PHE A 56 -1.66 -0.70 -2.86
C PHE A 56 -0.60 -1.69 -3.35
N MET A 57 -0.85 -2.36 -4.48
CA MET A 57 -0.01 -3.45 -4.97
C MET A 57 1.45 -3.02 -5.14
N GLU A 58 1.72 -1.98 -5.92
CA GLU A 58 3.10 -1.56 -6.20
C GLU A 58 3.85 -1.08 -4.96
N PRO A 59 3.31 -0.21 -4.10
CA PRO A 59 3.96 0.16 -2.84
C PRO A 59 4.26 -1.05 -1.93
N VAL A 60 3.32 -2.00 -1.84
CA VAL A 60 3.49 -3.20 -1.02
C VAL A 60 4.58 -4.10 -1.59
N LEU A 61 4.57 -4.34 -2.91
CA LEU A 61 5.58 -5.16 -3.58
C LEU A 61 6.97 -4.53 -3.53
N GLU A 62 7.07 -3.20 -3.63
CA GLU A 62 8.35 -2.48 -3.47
C GLU A 62 8.88 -2.58 -2.04
N ARG A 63 8.00 -2.57 -1.03
CA ARG A 63 8.40 -2.82 0.36
C ARG A 63 8.86 -4.26 0.58
N VAL A 64 8.16 -5.24 0.02
CA VAL A 64 8.60 -6.64 0.05
C VAL A 64 9.99 -6.77 -0.59
N LEU A 65 10.20 -6.17 -1.76
CA LEU A 65 11.49 -6.14 -2.45
C LEU A 65 12.59 -5.55 -1.57
N ALA A 66 12.36 -4.39 -0.97
CA ALA A 66 13.36 -3.73 -0.11
C ALA A 66 13.73 -4.60 1.11
N VAL A 67 12.75 -5.23 1.75
CA VAL A 67 13.00 -6.11 2.90
C VAL A 67 13.76 -7.37 2.48
N LEU A 68 13.39 -8.01 1.36
CA LEU A 68 14.11 -9.19 0.87
C LEU A 68 15.55 -8.85 0.47
N ALA A 69 15.78 -7.71 -0.19
CA ALA A 69 17.12 -7.23 -0.53
C ALA A 69 17.98 -6.95 0.72
N ALA A 70 17.38 -6.36 1.76
CA ALA A 70 18.06 -6.08 3.03
C ALA A 70 18.39 -7.33 3.86
N VAL A 71 17.65 -8.42 3.67
CA VAL A 71 17.97 -9.74 4.25
C VAL A 71 19.08 -10.44 3.45
N ASP A 72 19.00 -10.46 2.13
CA ASP A 72 19.94 -11.18 1.27
C ASP A 72 21.33 -10.50 1.21
N ARG A 73 21.37 -9.16 1.16
CA ARG A 73 22.56 -8.26 1.09
C ARG A 73 23.61 -8.57 0.01
N ARG A 74 23.52 -9.70 -0.71
CA ARG A 74 24.54 -10.22 -1.64
C ARG A 74 24.11 -10.09 -3.09
N THR A 75 22.82 -10.29 -3.37
CA THR A 75 22.26 -10.35 -4.73
C THR A 75 21.80 -9.00 -5.22
N VAL A 76 21.24 -8.19 -4.31
CA VAL A 76 20.71 -6.86 -4.62
C VAL A 76 21.24 -5.89 -3.59
N HIS A 77 21.92 -4.84 -4.06
CA HIS A 77 22.43 -3.79 -3.17
C HIS A 77 21.27 -2.95 -2.65
N VAL A 78 21.21 -2.78 -1.32
CA VAL A 78 20.29 -1.87 -0.63
C VAL A 78 21.11 -0.96 0.27
N SER A 79 20.81 0.34 0.26
CA SER A 79 21.50 1.34 1.07
C SER A 79 21.06 1.34 2.54
N GLU A 80 19.95 0.67 2.84
CA GLU A 80 19.24 0.76 4.11
C GLU A 80 19.18 -0.59 4.82
N SER A 81 19.20 -0.54 6.15
CA SER A 81 18.89 -1.72 6.95
C SER A 81 17.37 -1.94 7.01
N VAL A 82 16.95 -3.16 7.37
CA VAL A 82 15.53 -3.46 7.61
C VAL A 82 14.94 -2.51 8.67
N HIS A 83 15.72 -2.05 9.64
CA HIS A 83 15.25 -1.13 10.67
C HIS A 83 14.91 0.25 10.10
N ASP A 84 15.75 0.75 9.19
CA ASP A 84 15.54 2.04 8.53
C ASP A 84 14.25 2.01 7.68
N LEU A 85 13.98 0.90 6.99
CA LEU A 85 12.76 0.72 6.17
C LEU A 85 11.43 0.90 6.94
N PHE A 86 11.46 0.79 8.27
CA PHE A 86 10.29 0.97 9.13
C PHE A 86 10.39 2.20 10.03
N ALA A 87 11.27 3.16 9.70
CA ALA A 87 11.46 4.40 10.48
C ALA A 87 11.71 4.13 11.98
N GLY A 88 12.34 3.00 12.31
CA GLY A 88 12.61 2.58 13.68
C GLY A 88 11.45 1.91 14.44
N GLU A 89 10.29 1.72 13.82
CA GLU A 89 9.13 1.04 14.43
C GLU A 89 9.39 -0.47 14.64
N SER A 90 9.96 -0.79 15.80
CA SER A 90 10.43 -2.14 16.13
C SER A 90 9.32 -3.21 16.14
N ASP A 91 8.12 -2.87 16.64
CA ASP A 91 7.00 -3.81 16.70
C ASP A 91 6.46 -4.16 15.32
N PHE A 92 6.33 -3.15 14.45
CA PHE A 92 5.86 -3.37 13.08
C PHE A 92 6.91 -4.09 12.25
N GLN A 93 8.19 -3.75 12.43
CA GLN A 93 9.32 -4.49 11.85
C GLN A 93 9.27 -5.98 12.24
N LEU A 94 9.06 -6.28 13.52
CA LEU A 94 8.97 -7.66 14.01
C LEU A 94 7.78 -8.39 13.39
N PHE A 95 6.59 -7.78 13.40
CA PHE A 95 5.41 -8.35 12.78
C PHE A 95 5.64 -8.65 11.29
N TYR A 96 6.23 -7.71 10.55
CA TYR A 96 6.48 -7.87 9.12
C TYR A 96 7.45 -9.02 8.84
N ARG A 97 8.52 -9.17 9.64
CA ARG A 97 9.47 -10.29 9.52
C ARG A 97 8.80 -11.62 9.84
N LEU A 98 7.94 -11.68 10.87
CA LEU A 98 7.16 -12.87 11.20
C LEU A 98 6.16 -13.23 10.10
N TRP A 99 5.53 -12.24 9.46
CA TRP A 99 4.64 -12.45 8.33
C TRP A 99 5.39 -13.05 7.12
N LEU A 100 6.53 -12.48 6.72
CA LEU A 100 7.35 -13.04 5.63
C LEU A 100 7.87 -14.45 5.92
N ARG A 101 8.20 -14.73 7.19
CA ARG A 101 8.57 -16.07 7.66
C ARG A 101 7.38 -17.03 7.59
N GLY A 102 6.20 -16.60 8.02
CA GLY A 102 4.96 -17.39 7.93
C GLY A 102 4.57 -17.69 6.48
N LEU A 103 4.96 -16.80 5.56
CA LEU A 103 4.90 -17.02 4.12
C LEU A 103 6.08 -17.84 3.58
N GLU A 104 7.01 -18.35 4.39
CA GLU A 104 8.18 -19.13 3.94
C GLU A 104 9.08 -18.41 2.90
N LEU A 105 9.07 -17.08 2.86
CA LEU A 105 9.98 -16.29 2.02
C LEU A 105 11.33 -16.03 2.71
N THR A 106 11.34 -16.07 4.04
CA THR A 106 12.55 -15.99 4.86
C THR A 106 12.73 -17.26 5.68
N GLY A 107 14.00 -17.58 6.00
CA GLY A 107 14.39 -18.84 6.61
C GLY A 107 13.97 -19.00 8.08
N THR A 108 14.32 -20.16 8.63
CA THR A 108 13.89 -20.58 9.98
C THR A 108 14.74 -20.05 11.13
N GLY A 109 15.85 -19.34 10.86
CA GLY A 109 16.66 -18.64 11.88
C GLY A 109 15.83 -17.65 12.70
N ALA A 110 16.31 -17.22 13.88
CA ALA A 110 15.50 -16.55 14.91
C ALA A 110 14.59 -15.41 14.40
N LEU A 111 14.97 -14.72 13.30
CA LEU A 111 14.15 -13.68 12.66
C LEU A 111 14.16 -13.73 11.12
N GLY A 112 14.42 -14.89 10.51
CA GLY A 112 14.49 -15.00 9.04
C GLY A 112 15.72 -14.33 8.45
N ASP A 113 16.90 -14.70 8.98
CA ASP A 113 18.17 -14.03 8.69
C ASP A 113 18.77 -14.37 7.31
N ASN A 114 18.12 -15.24 6.55
CA ASN A 114 18.41 -15.56 5.16
C ASN A 114 17.11 -15.73 4.39
N LEU A 115 17.16 -15.61 3.06
CA LEU A 115 16.04 -15.96 2.19
C LEU A 115 15.92 -17.48 2.02
N THR A 116 14.69 -17.95 1.82
CA THR A 116 14.46 -19.29 1.25
C THR A 116 14.72 -19.27 -0.26
N ALA A 117 14.75 -20.43 -0.90
CA ALA A 117 14.79 -20.50 -2.37
C ALA A 117 13.64 -19.73 -3.04
N GLU A 118 12.43 -19.83 -2.48
CA GLU A 118 11.30 -19.04 -2.99
C GLU A 118 11.47 -17.55 -2.74
N GLY A 119 11.95 -17.16 -1.55
CA GLY A 119 12.27 -15.77 -1.24
C GLY A 119 13.28 -15.17 -2.21
N HIS A 120 14.30 -15.94 -2.58
CA HIS A 120 15.28 -15.52 -3.57
C HIS A 120 14.69 -15.42 -4.98
N ALA A 121 13.88 -16.40 -5.42
CA ALA A 121 13.17 -16.33 -6.69
C ALA A 121 12.22 -15.11 -6.76
N ALA A 122 11.56 -14.79 -5.64
CA ALA A 122 10.71 -13.60 -5.50
C ALA A 122 11.53 -12.31 -5.54
N LEU A 123 12.67 -12.25 -4.86
CA LEU A 123 13.60 -11.11 -4.92
C LEU A 123 14.02 -10.81 -6.36
N VAL A 124 14.46 -11.83 -7.11
CA VAL A 124 14.88 -11.67 -8.51
C VAL A 124 13.71 -11.23 -9.39
N MET A 125 12.53 -11.83 -9.23
CA MET A 125 11.33 -11.43 -9.97
C MET A 125 10.93 -9.98 -9.70
N LEU A 126 10.88 -9.57 -8.42
CA LEU A 126 10.48 -8.22 -8.04
C LEU A 126 11.47 -7.18 -8.53
N ALA A 127 12.78 -7.44 -8.42
CA ALA A 127 13.83 -6.57 -8.93
C ALA A 127 13.78 -6.44 -10.46
N SER A 128 13.53 -7.54 -11.17
CA SER A 128 13.49 -7.57 -12.65
C SER A 128 12.24 -6.92 -13.24
N THR A 129 11.16 -6.86 -12.47
CA THR A 129 9.84 -6.37 -12.93
C THR A 129 9.49 -5.00 -12.35
N ARG A 130 10.44 -4.28 -11.76
CA ARG A 130 10.18 -2.97 -11.14
C ARG A 130 9.45 -2.03 -12.12
N PRO A 131 8.38 -1.35 -11.66
CA PRO A 131 7.66 -0.39 -12.48
C PRO A 131 8.56 0.77 -12.91
N SER A 132 8.21 1.42 -14.02
CA SER A 132 9.09 2.38 -14.71
C SER A 132 9.37 3.66 -13.92
N ASP A 133 8.45 4.04 -13.03
CA ASP A 133 8.53 5.19 -12.12
C ASP A 133 9.68 5.08 -11.10
N VAL A 134 9.96 3.87 -10.59
CA VAL A 134 11.00 3.64 -9.58
C VAL A 134 12.18 2.84 -10.08
N ARG A 135 12.15 2.33 -11.32
CA ARG A 135 13.21 1.45 -11.86
C ARG A 135 14.61 2.05 -11.74
N ALA A 136 14.73 3.36 -11.91
CA ALA A 136 16.01 4.10 -11.80
C ALA A 136 16.37 4.50 -10.35
N ILE A 137 15.43 4.42 -9.42
CA ILE A 137 15.61 4.76 -8.01
C ILE A 137 16.22 3.55 -7.30
N PRO A 138 17.24 3.70 -6.43
CA PRO A 138 17.73 2.61 -5.61
C PRO A 138 16.61 1.92 -4.82
N ILE A 139 16.72 0.61 -4.64
CA ILE A 139 15.78 -0.15 -3.82
C ILE A 139 15.91 0.33 -2.36
N GLY A 140 14.79 0.69 -1.75
CA GLY A 140 14.75 1.29 -0.41
C GLY A 140 13.55 2.19 -0.18
N LEU A 141 13.56 2.95 0.91
CA LEU A 141 12.52 3.90 1.32
C LEU A 141 12.22 4.93 0.24
N ASP A 142 13.22 5.45 -0.45
CA ASP A 142 13.01 6.47 -1.48
C ASP A 142 12.11 5.95 -2.63
N ALA A 143 12.30 4.70 -3.05
CA ALA A 143 11.43 4.06 -4.04
C ALA A 143 10.02 3.81 -3.48
N ILE A 144 9.91 3.31 -2.24
CA ILE A 144 8.62 3.09 -1.57
C ILE A 144 7.84 4.41 -1.42
N ARG A 145 8.53 5.50 -1.05
CA ARG A 145 7.96 6.84 -0.88
C ARG A 145 7.51 7.43 -2.20
N THR A 146 8.27 7.23 -3.29
CA THR A 146 7.88 7.66 -4.64
C THR A 146 6.56 7.04 -5.07
N MET A 147 6.31 5.79 -4.68
CA MET A 147 5.05 5.10 -4.93
C MET A 147 3.95 5.45 -3.92
N TRP A 148 4.27 6.20 -2.86
CA TRP A 148 3.31 6.58 -1.85
C TRP A 148 2.44 7.74 -2.35
N PRO A 149 1.10 7.66 -2.23
CA PRO A 149 0.20 8.64 -2.85
C PRO A 149 0.36 10.10 -2.37
N LEU A 150 1.08 10.33 -1.27
CA LEU A 150 1.38 11.68 -0.78
C LEU A 150 2.42 12.40 -1.65
N GLU A 151 3.34 11.66 -2.26
CA GLU A 151 4.50 12.21 -3.00
C GLU A 151 4.31 12.15 -4.53
N THR A 152 3.20 11.59 -5.01
CA THR A 152 2.86 11.51 -6.44
C THR A 152 2.32 12.83 -7.00
N SER A 153 2.30 12.98 -8.32
CA SER A 153 1.69 14.15 -9.00
C SER A 153 0.18 14.26 -8.71
N GLU A 154 -0.39 15.46 -8.85
CA GLU A 154 -1.84 15.70 -8.65
C GLU A 154 -2.74 14.70 -9.41
N PRO A 155 -2.51 14.43 -10.72
CA PRO A 155 -3.36 13.49 -11.47
C PRO A 155 -3.24 12.05 -10.95
N GLU A 156 -2.03 11.61 -10.59
CA GLU A 156 -1.79 10.26 -10.07
C GLU A 156 -2.40 10.07 -8.70
N ARG A 157 -2.23 11.05 -7.80
CA ARG A 157 -2.87 11.06 -6.48
C ARG A 157 -4.38 11.01 -6.61
N SER A 158 -4.96 11.83 -7.50
CA SER A 158 -6.41 11.84 -7.70
C SER A 158 -6.93 10.52 -8.26
N ALA A 159 -6.21 9.89 -9.19
CA ALA A 159 -6.54 8.56 -9.71
C ALA A 159 -6.42 7.47 -8.65
N TRP A 160 -5.41 7.55 -7.78
CA TRP A 160 -5.26 6.64 -6.65
C TRP A 160 -6.42 6.79 -5.64
N LEU A 161 -6.76 8.04 -5.28
CA LEU A 161 -7.88 8.35 -4.40
C LEU A 161 -9.21 7.84 -4.97
N GLN A 162 -9.41 7.98 -6.29
CA GLN A 162 -10.60 7.42 -6.96
C GLN A 162 -10.69 5.90 -6.76
N ARG A 163 -9.59 5.17 -6.96
CA ARG A 163 -9.57 3.71 -6.73
C ARG A 163 -9.89 3.34 -5.27
N VAL A 164 -9.41 4.12 -4.31
CA VAL A 164 -9.75 3.91 -2.89
C VAL A 164 -11.23 4.20 -2.63
N GLU A 165 -11.78 5.25 -3.20
CA GLU A 165 -13.21 5.60 -3.08
C GLU A 165 -14.11 4.53 -3.71
N ASP A 166 -13.73 4.00 -4.88
CA ASP A 166 -14.41 2.91 -5.56
C ASP A 166 -14.40 1.64 -4.70
N PHE A 167 -13.24 1.31 -4.11
CA PHE A 167 -13.12 0.19 -3.16
C PHE A 167 -13.99 0.41 -1.91
N ALA A 168 -13.95 1.62 -1.34
CA ALA A 168 -14.66 1.96 -0.13
C ALA A 168 -16.17 2.14 -0.33
N SER A 169 -16.67 2.13 -1.57
CA SER A 169 -18.08 2.33 -1.92
C SER A 169 -19.03 1.35 -1.19
N ASN A 170 -18.55 0.13 -0.94
CA ASN A 170 -19.29 -0.94 -0.26
C ASN A 170 -19.15 -0.90 1.26
N LEU A 171 -18.33 -0.02 1.82
CA LEU A 171 -18.15 0.09 3.26
C LEU A 171 -19.33 0.82 3.90
N ARG A 172 -19.72 0.33 5.09
CA ARG A 172 -20.79 0.94 5.90
C ARG A 172 -20.48 2.40 6.22
N TYR A 173 -19.24 2.70 6.57
CA TYR A 173 -18.77 4.06 6.81
C TYR A 173 -17.61 4.34 5.86
N ARG A 174 -17.70 5.43 5.09
CA ARG A 174 -16.69 5.78 4.10
C ARG A 174 -16.45 7.28 4.00
N PHE A 175 -15.20 7.67 3.85
CA PHE A 175 -14.85 9.04 3.48
C PHE A 175 -14.86 9.19 1.96
N VAL A 176 -15.48 10.26 1.47
CA VAL A 176 -15.56 10.60 0.05
C VAL A 176 -15.13 12.05 -0.16
N ARG A 177 -14.42 12.32 -1.25
CA ARG A 177 -14.20 13.67 -1.75
C ARG A 177 -15.48 14.18 -2.39
N GLN A 178 -15.85 15.42 -2.08
CA GLN A 178 -16.98 16.10 -2.70
C GLN A 178 -16.80 17.61 -2.54
N ASP A 179 -17.48 18.40 -3.38
CA ASP A 179 -17.57 19.83 -3.14
C ASP A 179 -18.68 20.12 -2.11
N ILE A 180 -18.36 20.93 -1.11
CA ILE A 180 -19.29 21.38 -0.08
C ILE A 180 -19.49 22.88 -0.28
N GLY A 181 -20.59 23.23 -0.95
CA GLY A 181 -20.80 24.58 -1.43
C GLY A 181 -19.80 24.93 -2.52
N ARG A 182 -18.94 25.92 -2.29
CA ARG A 182 -17.88 26.35 -3.22
C ARG A 182 -16.49 25.87 -2.82
N HIS A 183 -16.39 25.03 -1.79
CA HIS A 183 -15.12 24.60 -1.24
C HIS A 183 -14.90 23.11 -1.48
N PRO A 184 -13.68 22.70 -1.86
CA PRO A 184 -13.29 21.30 -1.82
C PRO A 184 -13.52 20.73 -0.43
N GLY A 185 -14.09 19.54 -0.33
CA GLY A 185 -14.43 18.93 0.95
C GLY A 185 -14.24 17.42 1.00
N VAL A 186 -14.16 16.91 2.21
CA VAL A 186 -14.23 15.48 2.51
C VAL A 186 -15.43 15.26 3.42
N ALA A 187 -16.24 14.25 3.13
CA ALA A 187 -17.39 13.87 3.94
C ALA A 187 -17.31 12.39 4.35
N LEU A 188 -17.71 12.11 5.58
CA LEU A 188 -17.93 10.76 6.08
C LEU A 188 -19.40 10.41 5.88
N ILE A 189 -19.65 9.42 5.02
CA ILE A 189 -20.98 8.90 4.72
C ILE A 189 -21.18 7.58 5.46
N GLY A 190 -22.29 7.50 6.21
CA GLY A 190 -22.79 6.25 6.75
C GLY A 190 -23.91 5.70 5.88
N ALA A 191 -23.69 4.52 5.27
CA ALA A 191 -24.67 3.81 4.48
C ALA A 191 -25.63 2.98 5.36
N GLY A 192 -26.91 2.99 4.97
CA GLY A 192 -27.93 2.13 5.61
C GLY A 192 -28.18 2.44 7.08
N LEU A 193 -28.06 3.70 7.50
CA LEU A 193 -28.21 4.10 8.91
C LEU A 193 -29.65 4.45 9.32
N GLY A 194 -30.64 4.24 8.44
CA GLY A 194 -32.05 4.45 8.76
C GLY A 194 -32.71 3.19 9.34
N GLY A 195 -33.75 3.36 10.13
CA GLY A 195 -34.46 2.25 10.80
C GLY A 195 -35.22 1.36 9.82
N VAL A 196 -36.31 1.87 9.24
CA VAL A 196 -37.17 1.12 8.31
C VAL A 196 -36.71 1.27 6.85
N ILE A 197 -36.10 2.41 6.51
CA ILE A 197 -35.58 2.70 5.16
C ILE A 197 -34.08 2.95 5.27
N PRO A 198 -33.22 2.20 4.53
CA PRO A 198 -31.78 2.46 4.53
C PRO A 198 -31.51 3.81 3.83
N ILE A 199 -31.01 4.77 4.60
CA ILE A 199 -30.64 6.11 4.09
C ILE A 199 -29.13 6.30 4.27
N ASN A 200 -28.51 6.89 3.25
CA ASN A 200 -27.14 7.39 3.35
C ASN A 200 -27.14 8.72 4.10
N ARG A 201 -26.39 8.80 5.20
CA ARG A 201 -26.31 10.00 6.03
C ARG A 201 -24.88 10.52 6.09
N THR A 202 -24.70 11.82 5.86
CA THR A 202 -23.45 12.49 6.17
C THR A 202 -23.30 12.61 7.68
N LEU A 203 -22.28 11.98 8.24
CA LEU A 203 -21.99 11.95 9.68
C LEU A 203 -20.98 13.01 10.10
N TRP A 204 -20.12 13.42 9.18
CA TRP A 204 -19.06 14.39 9.40
C TRP A 204 -18.63 14.97 8.05
N SER A 205 -18.16 16.21 8.04
CA SER A 205 -17.58 16.82 6.84
C SER A 205 -16.60 17.93 7.18
N GLN A 206 -15.59 18.13 6.34
CA GLN A 206 -14.60 19.20 6.45
C GLN A 206 -14.36 19.83 5.07
N THR A 207 -14.29 21.16 5.04
CA THR A 207 -13.90 21.93 3.85
C THR A 207 -12.43 22.34 3.90
N PHE A 208 -11.84 22.55 2.73
CA PHE A 208 -10.46 22.94 2.53
C PHE A 208 -10.36 24.19 1.67
N SER A 209 -9.21 24.87 1.73
CA SER A 209 -8.91 26.05 0.91
C SER A 209 -8.71 25.70 -0.57
N ASP A 210 -8.23 24.49 -0.86
CA ASP A 210 -7.79 24.05 -2.18
C ASP A 210 -7.85 22.51 -2.30
N LEU A 211 -7.70 22.03 -3.54
CA LEU A 211 -7.77 20.60 -3.86
C LEU A 211 -6.58 19.80 -3.31
N ASP A 212 -5.37 20.36 -3.29
CA ASP A 212 -4.16 19.68 -2.79
C ASP A 212 -4.29 19.37 -1.30
N SER A 213 -4.72 20.35 -0.51
CA SER A 213 -4.95 20.20 0.94
C SER A 213 -6.03 19.16 1.23
N ARG A 214 -7.13 19.16 0.45
CA ARG A 214 -8.19 18.13 0.55
C ARG A 214 -7.64 16.75 0.24
N ASP A 215 -6.91 16.60 -0.86
CA ASP A 215 -6.46 15.30 -1.35
C ASP A 215 -5.38 14.72 -0.46
N ARG A 216 -4.44 15.52 0.06
CA ARG A 216 -3.47 15.08 1.07
C ARG A 216 -4.15 14.59 2.36
N PHE A 217 -5.16 15.32 2.83
CA PHE A 217 -5.94 14.88 3.98
C PHE A 217 -6.70 13.58 3.69
N HIS A 218 -7.27 13.44 2.50
CA HIS A 218 -7.96 12.21 2.11
C HIS A 218 -6.99 11.03 1.98
N VAL A 219 -5.77 11.23 1.46
CA VAL A 219 -4.72 10.19 1.48
C VAL A 219 -4.42 9.77 2.91
N TRP A 220 -4.27 10.72 3.85
CA TRP A 220 -4.03 10.42 5.26
C TRP A 220 -5.16 9.58 5.89
N LEU A 221 -6.41 9.81 5.48
CA LEU A 221 -7.55 8.97 5.86
C LEU A 221 -7.50 7.60 5.18
N ALA A 222 -7.24 7.56 3.88
CA ALA A 222 -7.27 6.37 3.03
C ALA A 222 -6.23 5.33 3.45
N ILE A 223 -5.05 5.74 3.92
CA ILE A 223 -4.04 4.81 4.45
C ILE A 223 -4.45 4.19 5.79
N ARG A 224 -5.55 4.67 6.41
CA ARG A 224 -6.15 4.18 7.66
C ARG A 224 -7.57 3.64 7.43
N LEU A 225 -7.79 3.05 6.26
CA LEU A 225 -9.11 2.52 5.87
C LEU A 225 -9.64 1.48 6.86
N ASP A 226 -8.76 0.71 7.51
CA ASP A 226 -9.10 -0.23 8.59
C ASP A 226 -9.77 0.44 9.80
N ARG A 227 -9.58 1.75 10.00
CA ARG A 227 -10.15 2.53 11.10
C ARG A 227 -11.47 3.20 10.75
N TRP A 228 -11.88 3.21 9.49
CA TRP A 228 -13.06 3.95 9.04
C TRP A 228 -14.35 3.46 9.70
N ASP A 229 -14.47 2.16 9.98
CA ASP A 229 -15.66 1.63 10.67
C ASP A 229 -15.75 2.13 12.12
N ALA A 230 -14.62 2.09 12.85
CA ALA A 230 -14.55 2.60 14.22
C ALA A 230 -14.79 4.12 14.29
N TRP A 231 -14.21 4.89 13.38
CA TRP A 231 -14.42 6.33 13.27
C TRP A 231 -15.85 6.69 12.86
N GLY A 232 -16.42 5.92 11.93
CA GLY A 232 -17.83 5.98 11.54
C GLY A 232 -18.77 5.77 12.71
N GLY A 233 -18.54 4.70 13.47
CA GLY A 233 -19.27 4.41 14.70
C GLY A 233 -19.12 5.52 15.74
N MET A 234 -17.93 6.12 15.87
CA MET A 234 -17.69 7.25 16.77
C MET A 234 -18.53 8.48 16.37
N ALA A 235 -18.50 8.88 15.10
CA ALA A 235 -19.29 10.01 14.61
C ALA A 235 -20.80 9.74 14.72
N TYR A 236 -21.23 8.51 14.47
CA TYR A 236 -22.64 8.12 14.57
C TYR A 236 -23.15 8.16 16.02
N LYS A 237 -22.37 7.63 16.98
CA LYS A 237 -22.78 7.54 18.39
C LYS A 237 -22.57 8.83 19.18
N HIS A 238 -21.51 9.58 18.87
CA HIS A 238 -21.06 10.71 19.68
C HIS A 238 -21.03 12.04 18.92
N GLY A 239 -21.40 12.04 17.64
CA GLY A 239 -21.49 13.22 16.80
C GLY A 239 -20.17 13.61 16.13
N ALA A 240 -20.27 14.48 15.11
CA ALA A 240 -19.16 15.00 14.33
C ALA A 240 -18.03 15.64 15.16
N PRO A 241 -18.30 16.45 16.22
CA PRO A 241 -17.21 17.08 16.98
C PRO A 241 -16.28 16.09 17.66
N LYS A 242 -16.80 14.94 18.11
CA LYS A 242 -15.98 13.90 18.75
C LYS A 242 -15.00 13.28 17.75
N LEU A 243 -15.45 13.04 16.52
CA LEU A 243 -14.59 12.58 15.45
C LEU A 243 -13.54 13.64 15.08
N THR A 244 -13.91 14.91 14.93
CA THR A 244 -12.95 15.99 14.66
C THR A 244 -11.85 16.05 15.71
N GLN A 245 -12.20 15.98 17.01
CA GLN A 245 -11.23 15.96 18.09
C GLN A 245 -10.29 14.75 18.00
N HIS A 246 -10.84 13.58 17.67
CA HIS A 246 -10.05 12.36 17.52
C HIS A 246 -9.07 12.46 16.34
N LEU A 247 -9.53 12.90 15.17
CA LEU A 247 -8.67 13.08 13.99
C LEU A 247 -7.57 14.12 14.25
N PHE A 248 -7.91 15.22 14.91
CA PHE A 248 -6.92 16.23 15.30
C PHE A 248 -5.87 15.66 16.26
N ALA A 249 -6.28 14.90 17.27
CA ALA A 249 -5.34 14.25 18.20
C ALA A 249 -4.40 13.27 17.48
N LEU A 250 -4.89 12.54 16.48
CA LEU A 250 -4.05 11.66 15.66
C LEU A 250 -3.05 12.45 14.82
N LEU A 251 -3.49 13.54 14.18
CA LEU A 251 -2.62 14.40 13.37
C LEU A 251 -1.51 15.07 14.20
N VAL A 252 -1.80 15.46 15.45
CA VAL A 252 -0.82 16.07 16.37
C VAL A 252 0.09 15.01 17.00
N GLY A 253 -0.40 13.79 17.19
CA GLY A 253 0.34 12.70 17.81
C GLY A 253 1.30 11.95 16.88
N GLU A 254 1.28 12.23 15.57
CA GLU A 254 2.26 11.66 14.64
C GLU A 254 3.66 12.25 14.87
N PRO A 255 4.71 11.42 14.86
CA PRO A 255 6.07 11.91 15.00
C PRO A 255 6.39 12.89 13.85
N TYR A 256 6.71 14.12 14.22
CA TYR A 256 7.20 15.15 13.33
C TYR A 256 8.59 14.76 12.82
N ASP A 257 8.72 14.42 11.53
CA ASP A 257 10.01 14.24 10.85
C ASP A 257 10.43 15.58 10.20
N PRO A 258 11.36 16.34 10.81
CA PRO A 258 11.80 17.64 10.30
C PRO A 258 12.55 17.56 8.96
N ASP A 259 13.06 16.39 8.55
CA ASP A 259 13.91 16.25 7.36
C ASP A 259 13.10 16.14 6.06
N ASN A 260 11.77 15.97 6.14
CA ASN A 260 10.94 15.71 4.96
C ASN A 260 10.76 16.94 4.04
N ARG A 261 10.96 18.17 4.54
CA ARG A 261 10.88 19.41 3.73
C ARG A 261 12.22 19.85 3.14
N ALA A 262 13.34 19.33 3.64
CA ALA A 262 14.66 19.76 3.17
C ALA A 262 15.06 19.12 1.84
N ARG A 263 14.53 17.93 1.53
CA ARG A 263 14.88 17.16 0.32
C ARG A 263 14.01 17.46 -0.91
N SER A 264 12.90 18.17 -0.74
CA SER A 264 11.93 18.51 -1.80
C SER A 264 12.12 19.90 -2.41
N ARG A 265 13.25 20.59 -2.11
CA ARG A 265 13.69 21.74 -2.91
C ARG A 265 14.47 21.24 -4.13
N PRO A 266 14.05 21.53 -5.38
CA PRO A 266 14.94 21.31 -6.51
C PRO A 266 16.20 22.14 -6.29
N ALA A 267 17.36 21.50 -6.40
CA ALA A 267 18.64 22.21 -6.44
C ALA A 267 18.54 23.25 -7.56
N SER A 268 18.45 24.52 -7.17
CA SER A 268 18.55 25.63 -8.11
C SER A 268 19.91 25.53 -8.78
N LEU A 269 19.88 25.41 -10.11
CA LEU A 269 21.03 25.50 -11.01
C LEU A 269 21.98 26.63 -10.58
N ALA A 270 23.23 26.27 -10.31
CA ALA A 270 24.41 27.13 -10.38
C ALA A 270 25.50 26.34 -11.11
#